data_AF-R9IL62-F1
#
_entry.id   AF-R9IL62-F1
#
_cell.length_a   1.000
_cell.length_b   1.000
_cell.length_c   1.000
_cell.angle_alpha   90.00
_cell.angle_beta   90.00
_cell.angle_gamma   90.00
#
_symmetry.space_group_name_H-M   'P 1'
#
loop_
_entity.id
_entity.type
_entity.pdbx_description
1 polymer ?
#
loop_
_entity_poly.entity_id
_entity_poly.type
_entity_poly.pdbx_seq_one_letter_code
_entity_poly.pdbx_strand_id
1 'polypeptide(L)'
;MKRYKYALGVSLMIMLCGCANMDSYIEEQVKNASGIYDDENYVNYQSKVASGNVDEDGFYIQKSDEIERTGSIHVTFATNSKLNVQYFEDTNKSIAIDTASCYLNPGDSVYAQVEAGDDVSVYEFSKFNIYAYDADGEKKDATGLTGNIDAGLVVQIPIDYDGTELSIVPVGEYHPKEISLRDYYIDDDKTEHDLGGTWMINENEYTDDSVKISPSSSYIISYKYLMS
;
A
#
# COMPACT_ATOMS: atom_id res chain seq x y z
N MET A 1 25.22 -34.32 -82.98
CA MET A 1 25.73 -33.92 -81.65
C MET A 1 25.47 -32.43 -81.31
N LYS A 2 24.24 -31.90 -81.53
CA LYS A 2 23.89 -30.50 -81.17
C LYS A 2 22.65 -30.36 -80.27
N ARG A 3 21.88 -31.45 -80.04
CA ARG A 3 20.65 -31.40 -79.22
C ARG A 3 20.86 -31.72 -77.73
N TYR A 4 21.94 -32.42 -77.38
CA TYR A 4 22.28 -32.74 -75.98
C TYR A 4 22.97 -31.60 -75.22
N LYS A 5 23.54 -30.61 -75.92
CA LYS A 5 24.24 -29.48 -75.29
C LYS A 5 23.29 -28.42 -74.71
N TYR A 6 22.06 -28.33 -75.19
CA TYR A 6 21.05 -27.41 -74.65
C TYR A 6 20.25 -28.02 -73.49
N ALA A 7 20.09 -29.35 -73.44
CA ALA A 7 19.40 -30.03 -72.35
C ALA A 7 20.21 -30.03 -71.04
N LEU A 8 21.54 -30.12 -71.13
CA LEU A 8 22.42 -30.10 -69.95
C LEU A 8 22.51 -28.71 -69.28
N GLY A 9 22.39 -27.63 -70.07
CA GLY A 9 22.45 -26.25 -69.56
C GLY A 9 21.18 -25.84 -68.78
N VAL A 10 20.00 -26.31 -69.20
CA VAL A 10 18.73 -26.01 -68.52
C VAL A 10 18.59 -26.80 -67.20
N SER A 11 19.11 -28.03 -67.14
CA SER A 11 19.09 -28.84 -65.91
C SER A 11 19.98 -28.28 -64.80
N LEU A 12 21.01 -27.47 -65.12
CA LEU A 12 21.91 -26.89 -64.12
C LEU A 12 21.36 -25.60 -63.49
N MET A 13 20.53 -24.83 -64.21
CA MET A 13 19.87 -23.62 -63.67
C MET A 13 18.76 -23.96 -62.67
N ILE A 14 18.05 -25.08 -62.85
CA ILE A 14 16.93 -25.45 -61.97
C ILE A 14 17.43 -25.96 -60.59
N MET A 15 18.68 -26.45 -60.50
CA MET A 15 19.24 -26.90 -59.21
C MET A 15 19.76 -25.77 -58.31
N LEU A 16 20.00 -24.57 -58.85
CA LEU A 16 20.62 -23.47 -58.09
C LEU A 16 19.63 -22.42 -57.55
N CYS A 17 18.37 -22.43 -58.00
CA CYS A 17 17.31 -21.57 -57.44
C CYS A 17 16.57 -22.20 -56.24
N GLY A 18 16.95 -23.41 -55.82
CA GLY A 18 16.26 -24.16 -54.77
C GLY A 18 16.67 -23.84 -53.34
N CYS A 19 17.86 -23.30 -53.09
CA CYS A 19 18.38 -23.18 -51.71
C CYS A 19 17.77 -22.01 -50.91
N ALA A 20 17.53 -20.85 -51.53
CA ALA A 20 17.02 -19.68 -50.81
C ALA A 20 15.57 -19.86 -50.30
N ASN A 21 14.76 -20.65 -51.01
CA ASN A 21 13.40 -21.00 -50.56
C ASN A 21 13.37 -22.23 -49.65
N MET A 22 14.43 -23.05 -49.65
CA MET A 22 14.52 -24.21 -48.76
C MET A 22 14.80 -23.75 -47.33
N ASP A 23 15.65 -22.75 -47.12
CA ASP A 23 15.99 -22.25 -45.79
C ASP A 23 14.78 -21.58 -45.11
N SER A 24 14.02 -20.75 -45.82
CA SER A 24 12.79 -20.14 -45.27
C SER A 24 11.69 -21.18 -44.99
N TYR A 25 11.54 -22.17 -45.88
CA TYR A 25 10.57 -23.25 -45.69
C TYR A 25 10.92 -24.17 -44.52
N ILE A 26 12.20 -24.51 -44.37
CA ILE A 26 12.70 -25.30 -43.23
C ILE A 26 12.55 -24.50 -41.94
N GLU A 27 12.88 -23.22 -41.94
CA GLU A 27 12.73 -22.35 -40.78
C GLU A 27 11.26 -22.25 -40.34
N GLU A 28 10.33 -22.09 -41.29
CA GLU A 28 8.89 -22.05 -41.02
C GLU A 28 8.35 -23.39 -40.51
N GLN A 29 8.80 -24.51 -41.08
CA GLN A 29 8.49 -25.86 -40.59
C GLN A 29 9.00 -26.09 -39.16
N VAL A 30 10.22 -25.63 -38.85
CA VAL A 30 10.82 -25.75 -37.51
C VAL A 30 10.09 -24.87 -36.50
N LYS A 31 9.70 -23.64 -36.87
CA LYS A 31 8.90 -22.75 -36.01
C LYS A 31 7.49 -23.30 -35.77
N ASN A 32 6.85 -23.87 -36.78
CA ASN A 32 5.54 -24.51 -36.62
C ASN A 32 5.60 -25.78 -35.78
N ALA A 33 6.67 -26.58 -35.91
CA ALA A 33 6.85 -27.81 -35.15
C ALA A 33 7.32 -27.56 -33.70
N SER A 34 7.94 -26.42 -33.41
CA SER A 34 8.44 -26.09 -32.06
C SER A 34 7.35 -25.63 -31.10
N GLY A 35 6.13 -25.34 -31.59
CA GLY A 35 5.05 -24.78 -30.78
C GLY A 35 5.33 -23.36 -30.29
N ILE A 36 6.34 -22.69 -30.84
CA ILE A 36 6.76 -21.36 -30.37
C ILE A 36 5.66 -20.30 -30.54
N TYR A 37 4.76 -20.47 -31.52
CA TYR A 37 3.62 -19.58 -31.72
C TYR A 37 2.56 -19.68 -30.62
N ASP A 38 2.55 -20.80 -29.87
CA ASP A 38 1.68 -21.00 -28.70
C ASP A 38 2.42 -20.69 -27.38
N ASP A 39 3.73 -20.40 -27.44
CA ASP A 39 4.53 -20.04 -26.27
C ASP A 39 4.17 -18.62 -25.80
N GLU A 40 3.74 -18.51 -24.55
CA GLU A 40 3.25 -17.26 -23.95
C GLU A 40 4.31 -16.15 -23.99
N ASN A 41 5.60 -16.48 -23.84
CA ASN A 41 6.67 -15.49 -23.89
C ASN A 41 6.90 -14.99 -25.31
N TYR A 42 6.80 -15.86 -26.30
CA TYR A 42 6.94 -15.48 -27.70
C TYR A 42 5.75 -14.64 -28.19
N VAL A 43 4.52 -14.98 -27.80
CA VAL A 43 3.33 -14.18 -28.08
C VAL A 43 3.44 -12.79 -27.45
N ASN A 44 3.91 -12.72 -26.20
CA ASN A 44 4.15 -11.46 -25.50
C ASN A 44 5.23 -10.61 -26.20
N TYR A 45 6.33 -11.24 -26.63
CA TYR A 45 7.36 -10.59 -27.41
C TYR A 45 6.81 -9.99 -28.72
N GLN A 46 6.02 -10.75 -29.48
CA GLN A 46 5.41 -10.27 -30.72
C GLN A 46 4.44 -9.09 -30.51
N SER A 47 3.68 -9.11 -29.42
CA SER A 47 2.85 -7.97 -28.99
C SER A 47 3.70 -6.72 -28.70
N LYS A 48 4.87 -6.90 -28.07
CA LYS A 48 5.81 -5.81 -27.77
C LYS A 48 6.52 -5.27 -29.01
N VAL A 49 6.82 -6.12 -30.00
CA VAL A 49 7.28 -5.70 -31.32
C VAL A 49 6.21 -4.87 -32.03
N ALA A 50 4.96 -5.35 -32.06
CA ALA A 50 3.85 -4.65 -32.71
C ALA A 50 3.51 -3.29 -32.06
N SER A 51 3.75 -3.15 -30.75
CA SER A 51 3.56 -1.89 -30.00
C SER A 51 4.78 -0.97 -30.00
N GLY A 52 5.82 -1.29 -30.77
CA GLY A 52 7.02 -0.45 -30.91
C GLY A 52 7.85 -0.36 -29.63
N ASN A 53 7.82 -1.40 -28.80
CA ASN A 53 8.57 -1.49 -27.54
C ASN A 53 9.77 -2.45 -27.66
N VAL A 54 10.19 -2.75 -28.90
CA VAL A 54 11.38 -3.55 -29.23
C VAL A 54 12.16 -2.79 -30.31
N ASP A 55 13.48 -2.68 -30.16
CA ASP A 55 14.34 -1.98 -31.10
C ASP A 55 14.73 -2.85 -32.32
N GLU A 56 15.49 -2.26 -33.25
CA GLU A 56 15.94 -2.94 -34.48
C GLU A 56 16.85 -4.15 -34.22
N ASP A 57 17.51 -4.18 -33.06
CA ASP A 57 18.39 -5.27 -32.63
C ASP A 57 17.65 -6.34 -31.79
N GLY A 58 16.35 -6.15 -31.54
CA GLY A 58 15.48 -7.12 -30.87
C GLY A 58 15.42 -6.98 -29.34
N PHE A 59 15.97 -5.91 -28.77
CA PHE A 59 15.92 -5.64 -27.33
C PHE A 59 14.68 -4.84 -26.94
N TYR A 60 14.18 -5.09 -25.73
CA TYR A 60 13.08 -4.30 -25.19
C TYR A 60 13.51 -2.85 -24.97
N ILE A 61 12.78 -1.92 -25.57
CA ILE A 61 12.94 -0.50 -25.31
C ILE A 61 12.40 -0.27 -23.90
N GLN A 62 13.30 -0.04 -22.94
CA GLN A 62 12.91 0.55 -21.65
C GLN A 62 12.42 1.97 -21.94
N LYS A 63 11.11 2.11 -22.18
CA LYS A 63 10.45 3.36 -21.88
C LYS A 63 10.60 3.51 -20.38
N SER A 64 11.51 4.38 -19.94
CA SER A 64 11.35 4.95 -18.63
C SER A 64 10.01 5.67 -18.68
N ASP A 65 9.02 5.11 -17.99
CA ASP A 65 7.96 5.94 -17.46
C ASP A 65 8.66 6.87 -16.46
N GLU A 66 9.34 7.90 -16.98
CA GLU A 66 9.82 9.01 -16.19
C GLU A 66 8.57 9.70 -15.65
N ILE A 67 8.10 9.20 -14.50
CA ILE A 67 7.25 9.97 -13.62
C ILE A 67 8.03 11.26 -13.38
N GLU A 68 7.51 12.38 -13.89
CA GLU A 68 8.12 13.69 -13.67
C GLU A 68 8.31 13.87 -12.17
N ARG A 69 9.56 13.85 -11.71
CA ARG A 69 9.89 14.06 -10.29
C ARG A 69 9.72 15.53 -10.01
N THR A 70 8.65 15.89 -9.32
CA THR A 70 8.34 17.27 -8.95
C THR A 70 8.92 17.71 -7.61
N GLY A 71 9.81 16.91 -7.01
CA GLY A 71 10.44 17.26 -5.72
C GLY A 71 11.71 16.47 -5.41
N SER A 72 12.50 16.99 -4.47
CA SER A 72 13.76 16.37 -4.01
C SER A 72 13.59 15.38 -2.86
N ILE A 73 12.41 15.35 -2.22
CA ILE A 73 12.13 14.54 -1.03
C ILE A 73 11.04 13.54 -1.38
N HIS A 74 11.37 12.25 -1.30
CA HIS A 74 10.40 11.18 -1.46
C HIS A 74 9.58 11.00 -0.17
N VAL A 75 8.25 11.06 -0.29
CA VAL A 75 7.34 10.95 0.85
C VAL A 75 6.49 9.70 0.70
N THR A 76 6.52 8.86 1.74
CA THR A 76 5.71 7.64 1.82
C THR A 76 4.61 7.79 2.86
N PHE A 77 3.47 7.16 2.59
CA PHE A 77 2.30 7.24 3.46
C PHE A 77 1.94 5.85 3.96
N ALA A 78 2.00 5.62 5.27
CA ALA A 78 1.54 4.37 5.85
C ALA A 78 0.00 4.35 5.95
N THR A 79 -0.57 3.16 5.84
CA THR A 79 -2.01 2.94 5.96
C THR A 79 -2.37 2.46 7.36
N ASN A 80 -3.48 2.95 7.91
CA ASN A 80 -4.06 2.42 9.14
C ASN A 80 -5.42 1.76 8.81
N SER A 81 -5.56 0.46 9.07
CA SER A 81 -6.77 -0.30 8.72
C SER A 81 -8.08 0.18 9.37
N LYS A 82 -7.99 1.05 10.38
CA LYS A 82 -9.14 1.58 11.13
C LYS A 82 -9.42 3.06 10.85
N LEU A 83 -8.57 3.72 10.06
CA LEU A 83 -8.72 5.12 9.69
C LEU A 83 -8.78 5.24 8.17
N ASN A 84 -9.69 6.07 7.67
CA ASN A 84 -9.65 6.50 6.29
C ASN A 84 -8.93 7.85 6.23
N VAL A 85 -7.77 7.89 5.58
CA VAL A 85 -6.94 9.10 5.49
C VAL A 85 -6.73 9.46 4.03
N GLN A 86 -7.06 10.70 3.69
CA GLN A 86 -6.80 11.30 2.39
C GLN A 86 -5.83 12.47 2.55
N TYR A 87 -4.85 12.58 1.66
CA TYR A 87 -3.81 13.61 1.72
C TYR A 87 -3.95 14.61 0.57
N PHE A 88 -3.60 15.86 0.83
CA PHE A 88 -3.79 16.98 -0.09
C PHE A 88 -2.60 17.96 -0.04
N GLU A 89 -2.35 18.66 -1.14
CA GLU A 89 -1.29 19.67 -1.25
C GLU A 89 -1.71 21.03 -0.68
N ASP A 90 -3.02 21.28 -0.56
CA ASP A 90 -3.58 22.57 -0.20
C ASP A 90 -4.59 22.51 0.96
N THR A 91 -4.70 23.60 1.71
CA THR A 91 -5.62 23.74 2.85
C THR A 91 -7.09 23.54 2.48
N ASN A 92 -7.49 23.84 1.24
CA ASN A 92 -8.87 23.66 0.78
C ASN A 92 -9.15 22.23 0.29
N LYS A 93 -8.15 21.33 0.34
CA LYS A 93 -8.25 19.92 -0.05
C LYS A 93 -8.74 19.74 -1.50
N SER A 94 -8.29 20.62 -2.38
CA SER A 94 -8.68 20.64 -3.78
C SER A 94 -7.79 19.75 -4.65
N ILE A 95 -6.53 19.57 -4.25
CA ILE A 95 -5.53 18.79 -4.97
C ILE A 95 -5.13 17.61 -4.08
N ALA A 96 -5.59 16.41 -4.46
CA ALA A 96 -5.25 15.18 -3.76
C ALA A 96 -3.82 14.72 -4.11
N ILE A 97 -3.10 14.26 -3.09
CA ILE A 97 -1.77 13.67 -3.26
C ILE A 97 -1.89 12.23 -3.72
N ASP A 98 -1.13 11.86 -4.75
CA ASP A 98 -0.91 10.46 -5.07
C ASP A 98 0.05 9.82 -4.06
N THR A 99 -0.51 9.03 -3.15
CA THR A 99 0.27 8.38 -2.08
C THR A 99 1.21 7.28 -2.58
N ALA A 100 1.05 6.79 -3.82
CA ALA A 100 1.92 5.76 -4.39
C ALA A 100 3.24 6.34 -4.93
N SER A 101 3.24 7.61 -5.33
CA SER A 101 4.43 8.30 -5.84
C SER A 101 4.34 9.78 -5.51
N CYS A 102 4.86 10.17 -4.34
CA CYS A 102 4.86 11.55 -3.87
C CYS A 102 6.28 12.07 -3.68
N TYR A 103 6.59 13.16 -4.38
CA TYR A 103 7.84 13.90 -4.23
C TYR A 103 7.54 15.36 -3.91
N LEU A 104 8.08 15.84 -2.79
CA LEU A 104 7.91 17.20 -2.30
C LEU A 104 9.24 17.95 -2.24
N ASN A 105 9.18 19.27 -2.18
CA ASN A 105 10.33 20.15 -1.97
C ASN A 105 10.36 20.70 -0.53
N PRO A 106 11.55 21.12 -0.06
CA PRO A 106 11.65 21.98 1.12
C PRO A 106 10.72 23.19 1.01
N GLY A 107 9.89 23.43 2.02
CA GLY A 107 8.86 24.48 2.05
C GLY A 107 7.43 23.98 1.76
N ASP A 108 7.27 22.82 1.12
CA ASP A 108 5.96 22.27 0.79
C ASP A 108 5.24 21.77 2.04
N SER A 109 3.91 21.70 1.95
CA SER A 109 3.04 21.28 3.04
C SER A 109 2.12 20.15 2.60
N VAL A 110 1.83 19.25 3.53
CA VAL A 110 0.87 18.16 3.35
C VAL A 110 -0.28 18.39 4.30
N TYR A 111 -1.49 18.33 3.77
CA TYR A 111 -2.73 18.39 4.52
C TYR A 111 -3.41 17.01 4.50
N ALA A 112 -4.24 16.72 5.49
CA ALA A 112 -5.03 15.50 5.54
C ALA A 112 -6.47 15.73 5.96
N GLN A 113 -7.32 14.85 5.47
CA GLN A 113 -8.64 14.58 6.02
C GLN A 113 -8.63 13.18 6.61
N VAL A 114 -8.96 13.09 7.89
CA VAL A 114 -9.03 11.81 8.60
C VAL A 114 -10.47 11.57 9.00
N GLU A 115 -10.98 10.40 8.61
CA GLU A 115 -12.29 9.91 8.99
C GLU A 115 -12.11 8.58 9.73
N ALA A 116 -12.90 8.37 10.78
CA ALA A 116 -12.99 7.04 11.37
C ALA A 116 -13.57 6.08 10.32
N GLY A 117 -13.02 4.86 10.23
CA GLY A 117 -13.60 3.84 9.36
C GLY A 117 -15.02 3.49 9.80
N ASP A 118 -15.79 2.85 8.91
CA ASP A 118 -17.23 2.54 9.06
C ASP A 118 -17.61 1.74 10.32
N ASP A 119 -16.64 1.21 11.08
CA ASP A 119 -16.83 0.14 12.04
C ASP A 119 -16.45 0.49 13.49
N VAL A 120 -16.08 1.74 13.81
CA VAL A 120 -15.45 2.01 15.12
C VAL A 120 -15.80 3.37 15.74
N SER A 121 -16.84 3.39 16.59
CA SER A 121 -17.15 4.55 17.46
C SER A 121 -16.19 4.71 18.65
N VAL A 122 -15.14 3.89 18.74
CA VAL A 122 -14.26 3.76 19.92
C VAL A 122 -12.79 3.89 19.56
N TYR A 123 -12.47 3.97 18.27
CA TYR A 123 -11.12 4.15 17.76
C TYR A 123 -11.10 5.46 17.01
N GLU A 124 -10.32 6.40 17.53
CA GLU A 124 -10.24 7.75 16.99
C GLU A 124 -8.83 8.02 16.51
N PHE A 125 -8.71 8.97 15.58
CA PHE A 125 -7.41 9.46 15.17
C PHE A 125 -6.73 10.19 16.34
N SER A 126 -5.45 9.91 16.55
CA SER A 126 -4.65 10.49 17.64
C SER A 126 -3.62 11.48 17.09
N LYS A 127 -2.75 11.02 16.18
CA LYS A 127 -1.65 11.84 15.63
C LYS A 127 -1.05 11.28 14.36
N PHE A 128 -0.27 12.11 13.67
CA PHE A 128 0.69 11.65 12.66
C PHE A 128 2.08 11.53 13.29
N ASN A 129 2.72 10.38 13.11
CA ASN A 129 4.15 10.26 13.36
C ASN A 129 4.90 10.45 12.03
N ILE A 130 5.96 11.24 12.05
CA ILE A 130 6.78 11.51 10.87
C ILE A 130 8.18 10.97 11.12
N TYR A 131 8.66 10.16 10.20
CA TYR A 131 9.99 9.56 10.26
C TYR A 131 10.81 9.99 9.06
N ALA A 132 12.10 10.24 9.29
CA ALA A 132 13.09 10.42 8.25
C ALA A 132 13.91 9.14 8.12
N TYR A 133 14.39 8.86 6.91
CA TYR A 133 15.31 7.76 6.65
C TYR A 133 16.64 8.34 6.15
N ASP A 134 17.74 7.79 6.66
CA ASP A 134 19.07 8.14 6.15
C ASP A 134 19.46 7.26 4.96
N ALA A 135 20.64 7.51 4.40
CA ALA A 135 21.14 6.78 3.22
C ALA A 135 21.31 5.27 3.45
N ASP A 136 21.39 4.83 4.71
CA ASP A 136 21.49 3.42 5.08
C ASP A 136 20.10 2.79 5.30
N GLY A 137 19.03 3.57 5.18
CA GLY A 137 17.64 3.14 5.40
C GLY A 137 17.24 3.05 6.87
N GLU A 138 18.03 3.64 7.78
CA GLU A 138 17.74 3.62 9.21
C GLU A 138 16.68 4.66 9.57
N LYS A 139 15.65 4.21 10.29
CA LYS A 139 14.52 5.05 10.70
C LYS A 139 14.93 5.99 11.82
N LYS A 140 14.76 7.29 11.62
CA LYS A 140 14.94 8.33 12.64
C LYS A 140 13.66 9.10 12.85
N ASP A 141 13.38 9.49 14.09
CA ASP A 141 12.31 10.45 14.36
C ASP A 141 12.65 11.76 13.67
N ALA A 142 11.74 12.26 12.82
CA ALA A 142 11.90 13.53 12.13
C ALA A 142 11.61 14.69 13.10
N THR A 143 12.48 14.82 14.09
CA THR A 143 12.33 15.74 15.22
C THR A 143 12.28 17.18 14.69
N GLY A 144 11.16 17.86 14.89
CA GLY A 144 10.93 19.24 14.42
C GLY A 144 9.96 19.34 13.23
N LEU A 145 9.66 18.24 12.54
CA LEU A 145 8.53 18.18 11.61
C LEU A 145 7.26 17.95 12.42
N THR A 146 6.45 19.00 12.59
CA THR A 146 5.15 18.91 13.26
C THR A 146 4.09 19.60 12.43
N GLY A 147 2.90 19.01 12.37
CA GLY A 147 1.72 19.60 11.76
C GLY A 147 0.79 20.23 12.78
N ASN A 148 -0.14 21.06 12.29
CA ASN A 148 -1.29 21.51 13.05
C ASN A 148 -2.53 20.76 12.56
N ILE A 149 -2.86 19.67 13.25
CA ILE A 149 -3.92 18.75 12.85
C ILE A 149 -5.30 19.41 12.93
N ASP A 150 -5.54 20.32 13.87
CA ASP A 150 -6.80 21.07 13.95
C ASP A 150 -7.05 21.93 12.70
N ALA A 151 -5.97 22.36 12.05
CA ALA A 151 -6.00 23.05 10.75
C ALA A 151 -5.90 22.09 9.54
N GLY A 152 -5.89 20.77 9.78
CA GLY A 152 -5.70 19.74 8.77
C GLY A 152 -4.26 19.60 8.25
N LEU A 153 -3.29 20.31 8.82
CA LEU A 153 -1.89 20.27 8.41
C LEU A 153 -1.19 19.07 9.05
N VAL A 154 -0.66 18.18 8.21
CA VAL A 154 0.11 16.98 8.62
C VAL A 154 1.57 17.34 8.88
N VAL A 155 2.18 18.01 7.90
CA VAL A 155 3.58 18.41 7.97
C VAL A 155 3.81 19.62 7.05
N GLN A 156 4.64 20.54 7.51
CA GLN A 156 5.30 21.51 6.65
C GLN A 156 6.79 21.18 6.64
N ILE A 157 7.36 20.96 5.47
CA ILE A 157 8.78 20.66 5.32
C ILE A 157 9.55 21.98 5.45
N PRO A 158 10.52 22.11 6.37
CA PRO A 158 11.37 23.28 6.49
C PRO A 158 12.12 23.58 5.20
N ILE A 159 12.35 24.86 4.92
CA ILE A 159 13.07 25.30 3.70
C ILE A 159 14.55 24.82 3.72
N ASP A 160 15.11 24.63 4.90
CA ASP A 160 16.47 24.16 5.16
C ASP A 160 16.56 22.64 5.38
N TYR A 161 15.49 21.89 5.11
CA TYR A 161 15.50 20.43 5.23
C TYR A 161 16.45 19.80 4.19
N ASP A 162 17.38 18.97 4.67
CA ASP A 162 18.45 18.35 3.88
C ASP A 162 18.24 16.84 3.64
N GLY A 163 17.19 16.26 4.22
CA GLY A 163 16.83 14.86 4.02
C GLY A 163 16.20 14.58 2.67
N THR A 164 16.19 13.32 2.27
CA THR A 164 15.65 12.87 0.97
C THR A 164 14.45 11.95 1.09
N GLU A 165 14.19 11.40 2.28
CA GLU A 165 13.11 10.44 2.50
C GLU A 165 12.34 10.72 3.79
N LEU A 166 11.01 10.76 3.66
CA LEU A 166 10.08 10.93 4.76
C LEU A 166 8.99 9.86 4.73
N SER A 167 8.50 9.48 5.91
CA SER A 167 7.32 8.62 6.06
C SER A 167 6.33 9.24 7.03
N ILE A 168 5.09 9.34 6.59
CA ILE A 168 3.95 9.85 7.34
C ILE A 168 3.10 8.65 7.78
N VAL A 169 2.93 8.52 9.09
CA VAL A 169 2.22 7.38 9.70
C VAL A 169 1.01 7.87 10.51
N PRO A 170 -0.23 7.62 10.04
CA PRO A 170 -1.43 7.93 10.81
C PRO A 170 -1.61 6.94 11.96
N VAL A 171 -1.68 7.47 13.18
CA VAL A 171 -1.86 6.70 14.41
C VAL A 171 -3.19 7.07 15.03
N GLY A 172 -4.03 6.07 15.29
CA GLY A 172 -5.22 6.20 16.10
C GLY A 172 -5.09 5.47 17.44
N GLU A 173 -6.02 5.75 18.33
CA GLU A 173 -6.07 5.17 19.67
C GLU A 173 -7.49 4.73 20.05
N TYR A 174 -7.57 3.73 20.92
CA TYR A 174 -8.84 3.29 21.49
C TYR A 174 -9.17 4.10 22.72
N HIS A 175 -10.32 4.77 22.74
CA HIS A 175 -10.79 5.42 23.95
C HIS A 175 -11.28 4.38 24.96
N PRO A 176 -10.81 4.43 26.22
CA PRO A 176 -11.31 3.57 27.26
C PRO A 176 -12.82 3.76 27.44
N LYS A 177 -13.55 2.66 27.60
CA LYS A 177 -14.96 2.68 28.00
C LYS A 177 -15.08 2.59 29.51
N GLU A 178 -16.00 3.36 30.07
CA GLU A 178 -16.38 3.22 31.47
C GLU A 178 -17.54 2.23 31.58
N ILE A 179 -17.37 1.21 32.41
CA ILE A 179 -18.45 0.29 32.80
C ILE A 179 -18.83 0.57 34.24
N SER A 180 -20.13 0.54 34.54
CA SER A 180 -20.65 0.67 35.90
C SER A 180 -20.93 -0.70 36.49
N LEU A 181 -20.52 -0.88 37.74
CA LEU A 181 -20.67 -2.09 38.53
C LEU A 181 -21.56 -1.71 39.71
N ARG A 182 -22.72 -2.37 39.84
CA ARG A 182 -23.65 -2.15 40.95
C ARG A 182 -24.25 -3.48 41.39
N ASP A 183 -24.23 -3.73 42.68
CA ASP A 183 -24.81 -4.91 43.32
C ASP A 183 -25.82 -4.48 44.38
N TYR A 184 -27.09 -4.73 44.11
CA TYR A 184 -28.18 -4.37 45.01
C TYR A 184 -29.27 -5.44 44.99
N TYR A 185 -30.05 -5.49 46.07
CA TYR A 185 -31.37 -6.10 46.06
C TYR A 185 -32.44 -5.02 46.27
N ILE A 186 -33.66 -5.31 45.85
CA ILE A 186 -34.82 -4.44 46.06
C ILE A 186 -35.72 -5.11 47.09
N ASP A 187 -36.10 -4.39 48.14
CA ASP A 187 -37.04 -4.87 49.16
C ASP A 187 -38.52 -4.69 48.74
N ASP A 188 -39.43 -5.12 49.61
CA ASP A 188 -40.88 -5.00 49.38
C ASP A 188 -41.37 -3.54 49.29
N ASP A 189 -40.61 -2.60 49.88
CA ASP A 189 -40.85 -1.16 49.85
C ASP A 189 -40.24 -0.48 48.60
N LYS A 190 -39.65 -1.26 47.69
CA LYS A 190 -38.93 -0.79 46.48
C LYS A 190 -37.66 0.03 46.78
N THR A 191 -37.06 -0.17 47.95
CA THR A 191 -35.80 0.45 48.32
C THR A 191 -34.64 -0.42 47.87
N GLU A 192 -33.63 0.19 47.25
CA GLU A 192 -32.37 -0.48 46.89
C GLU A 192 -31.47 -0.60 48.11
N HIS A 193 -30.89 -1.78 48.31
CA HIS A 193 -29.92 -2.06 49.36
C HIS A 193 -28.69 -2.72 48.75
N ASP A 194 -27.51 -2.13 48.99
CA ASP A 194 -26.24 -2.64 48.47
C ASP A 194 -25.85 -3.97 49.13
N LEU A 195 -25.33 -4.89 48.31
CA LEU A 195 -24.97 -6.25 48.73
C LEU A 195 -23.54 -6.35 49.28
N GLY A 196 -22.73 -5.30 49.13
CA GLY A 196 -21.42 -5.14 49.77
C GLY A 196 -20.37 -6.16 49.34
N GLY A 197 -20.59 -6.88 48.24
CA GLY A 197 -19.64 -7.85 47.70
C GLY A 197 -18.49 -7.18 46.93
N THR A 198 -17.71 -7.99 46.23
CA THR A 198 -16.57 -7.49 45.46
C THR A 198 -16.68 -7.90 44.00
N TRP A 199 -16.53 -6.92 43.12
CA TRP A 199 -16.47 -7.17 41.68
C TRP A 199 -15.06 -7.60 41.27
N MET A 200 -15.01 -8.55 40.35
CA MET A 200 -13.79 -9.05 39.73
C MET A 200 -13.87 -8.78 38.24
N ILE A 201 -12.88 -8.08 37.70
CA ILE A 201 -12.69 -7.98 36.25
C ILE A 201 -11.38 -8.72 35.94
N ASN A 202 -11.51 -9.82 35.20
CA ASN A 202 -10.49 -10.85 35.06
C ASN A 202 -10.07 -11.38 36.45
N GLU A 203 -8.80 -11.19 36.83
CA GLU A 203 -8.24 -11.66 38.10
C GLU A 203 -8.04 -10.52 39.13
N ASN A 204 -8.48 -9.29 38.81
CA ASN A 204 -8.31 -8.13 39.67
C ASN A 204 -9.61 -7.77 40.41
N GLU A 205 -9.48 -7.47 41.71
CA GLU A 205 -10.55 -6.99 42.57
C GLU A 205 -10.80 -5.50 42.36
N TYR A 206 -12.08 -5.12 42.28
CA TYR A 206 -12.55 -3.74 42.16
C TYR A 206 -13.61 -3.46 43.22
N THR A 207 -13.39 -2.38 43.98
CA THR A 207 -14.31 -1.84 44.99
C THR A 207 -15.04 -0.58 44.51
N ASP A 208 -14.65 -0.06 43.35
CA ASP A 208 -15.25 1.13 42.75
C ASP A 208 -16.46 0.75 41.89
N ASP A 209 -17.49 1.58 41.89
CA ASP A 209 -18.73 1.40 41.12
C ASP A 209 -18.55 1.67 39.61
N SER A 210 -17.38 2.12 39.20
CA SER A 210 -17.03 2.29 37.79
C SER A 210 -15.59 1.91 37.48
N VAL A 211 -15.39 1.29 36.33
CA VAL A 211 -14.07 0.84 35.87
C VAL A 211 -13.88 1.20 34.41
N LYS A 212 -12.70 1.75 34.08
CA LYS A 212 -12.29 1.99 32.69
C LYS A 212 -11.68 0.72 32.10
N ILE A 213 -12.25 0.25 31.00
CA ILE A 213 -11.79 -0.92 30.26
C ILE A 213 -11.40 -0.54 28.83
N SER A 214 -10.47 -1.28 28.24
CA SER A 214 -10.13 -1.11 26.82
C SER A 214 -11.22 -1.75 25.95
N PRO A 215 -11.75 -1.08 24.93
CA PRO A 215 -12.75 -1.68 24.04
C PRO A 215 -12.17 -2.78 23.14
N SER A 216 -10.84 -2.91 23.04
CA SER A 216 -10.17 -3.89 22.18
C SER A 216 -9.94 -5.25 22.85
N SER A 217 -10.28 -5.39 24.13
CA SER A 217 -9.93 -6.55 24.96
C SER A 217 -11.18 -7.31 25.41
N SER A 218 -11.04 -8.63 25.58
CA SER A 218 -12.08 -9.46 26.20
C SER A 218 -11.91 -9.46 27.72
N TYR A 219 -13.03 -9.41 28.44
CA TYR A 219 -13.05 -9.37 29.91
C TYR A 219 -14.00 -10.42 30.47
N ILE A 220 -13.60 -11.05 31.57
CA ILE A 220 -14.48 -11.87 32.40
C ILE A 220 -14.90 -11.03 33.59
N ILE A 221 -16.19 -10.76 33.73
CA ILE A 221 -16.73 -10.04 34.89
C ILE A 221 -17.39 -11.06 35.80
N SER A 222 -16.99 -11.08 37.07
CA SER A 222 -17.61 -11.93 38.09
C SER A 222 -17.81 -11.17 39.39
N TYR A 223 -18.73 -11.65 40.22
CA TYR A 223 -19.05 -11.05 41.50
C TYR A 223 -18.85 -12.06 42.61
N LYS A 224 -18.16 -11.65 43.66
CA LYS A 224 -17.87 -12.47 44.84
C LYS A 224 -18.67 -11.93 46.03
N TYR A 225 -19.62 -12.74 46.47
CA TYR A 225 -20.35 -12.49 47.71
C TYR A 225 -19.40 -12.55 48.91
N LEU A 226 -19.50 -11.59 49.82
CA LEU A 226 -18.93 -11.74 51.16
C LEU A 226 -19.76 -12.81 51.87
N MET A 227 -19.17 -13.97 52.14
CA MET A 227 -19.78 -14.93 53.05
C MET A 227 -19.76 -14.31 54.46
N SER A 228 -20.96 -14.06 55.00
CA SER A 228 -21.17 -13.75 56.40
C SER A 228 -21.23 -15.01 57.27
#